data_AF-A0A838CKW9-F1
#
_entry.id   AF-A0A838CKW9-F1
#
_cell.length_a   1.000
_cell.length_b   1.000
_cell.length_c   1.000
_cell.angle_alpha   90.00
_cell.angle_beta   90.00
_cell.angle_gamma   90.00
#
_symmetry.space_group_name_H-M   'P 1'
#
loop_
_entity.id
_entity.type
_entity.pdbx_description
1 polymer ?
#
loop_
_entity_poly.entity_id
_entity_poly.type
_entity_poly.pdbx_seq_one_letter_code
_entity_poly.pdbx_strand_id
1 'polypeptide(L)'
;MANLYDGMEVEFEAVLVNESQRVPGVQYQQVSEKRYLTADRCRDDWQVELCSRHHPRRVAYRAPAAARAIAHAVERPGCVAGGFSALALYGMPFLVEGADTLLFYATSKNQLGGEQAPTVRRPSRANMATWTLVHRGVSFRAAAPAEALVQALQQVNNGEHGWGVVNIVGWAPRDVMSLQLIDCARRFLGVTTREIQECARGKVNARWVKRLMSNSSGLADSPK
;
A
#
# COMPACT_ATOMS: atom_id res chain seq x y z
N MET A 1 9.16 -6.75 15.72
CA MET A 1 8.45 -7.17 14.50
C MET A 1 6.97 -7.18 14.80
N ALA A 2 6.13 -6.68 13.91
CA ALA A 2 4.68 -6.81 14.08
C ALA A 2 4.28 -8.29 14.02
N ASN A 3 3.46 -8.76 14.97
CA ASN A 3 2.94 -10.12 14.96
C ASN A 3 1.72 -10.16 14.03
N LEU A 4 1.95 -10.31 12.73
CA LEU A 4 0.91 -10.29 11.71
C LEU A 4 0.21 -11.66 11.62
N TYR A 5 -1.11 -11.67 11.57
CA TYR A 5 -1.91 -12.89 11.41
C TYR A 5 -3.25 -12.59 10.70
N ASP A 6 -3.85 -13.63 10.11
CA ASP A 6 -5.18 -13.54 9.50
C ASP A 6 -6.24 -13.34 10.59
N GLY A 7 -7.07 -12.31 10.45
CA GLY A 7 -8.04 -11.87 11.45
C GLY A 7 -7.53 -10.78 12.41
N MET A 8 -6.34 -10.23 12.18
CA MET A 8 -5.80 -9.17 13.05
C MET A 8 -6.60 -7.86 12.98
N GLU A 9 -6.56 -7.11 14.08
CA GLU A 9 -7.07 -5.75 14.12
C GLU A 9 -6.08 -4.78 13.49
N VAL A 10 -6.56 -3.96 12.56
CA VAL A 10 -5.80 -2.85 11.98
C VAL A 10 -6.02 -1.64 12.86
N GLU A 11 -5.06 -1.41 13.74
CA GLU A 11 -5.02 -0.23 14.59
C GLU A 11 -4.58 0.98 13.76
N PHE A 12 -5.43 1.99 13.74
CA PHE A 12 -5.15 3.26 13.11
C PHE A 12 -5.79 4.35 13.96
N GLU A 13 -4.97 5.29 14.45
CA GLU A 13 -5.43 6.32 15.38
C GLU A 13 -6.54 7.18 14.77
N ALA A 14 -6.48 7.40 13.47
CA ALA A 14 -7.34 8.37 12.84
C ALA A 14 -8.76 7.81 12.58
N VAL A 15 -9.75 8.57 13.09
CA VAL A 15 -11.16 8.20 13.03
C VAL A 15 -11.74 8.66 11.68
N LEU A 16 -12.17 7.70 10.86
CA LEU A 16 -12.94 8.00 9.66
C LEU A 16 -14.41 8.24 10.02
N VAL A 17 -14.93 9.43 9.71
CA VAL A 17 -16.32 9.81 9.94
C VAL A 17 -17.10 9.88 8.64
N ASN A 18 -18.42 9.74 8.69
CA ASN A 18 -19.29 10.08 7.56
C ASN A 18 -19.73 11.55 7.63
N GLU A 19 -20.45 12.03 6.61
CA GLU A 19 -20.91 13.43 6.53
C GLU A 19 -21.74 13.84 7.75
N SER A 20 -22.68 12.99 8.21
CA SER A 20 -23.56 13.30 9.34
C SER A 20 -22.86 13.27 10.71
N GLN A 21 -21.64 12.75 10.77
CA GLN A 21 -20.80 12.69 11.96
C GLN A 21 -19.80 13.86 12.05
N ARG A 22 -19.80 14.79 11.09
CA ARG A 22 -18.91 15.95 11.10
C ARG A 22 -19.35 16.97 12.14
N VAL A 23 -18.38 17.54 12.84
CA VAL A 23 -18.61 18.55 13.89
C VAL A 23 -18.43 19.96 13.30
N PRO A 24 -19.37 20.90 13.53
CA PRO A 24 -19.22 22.29 13.11
C PRO A 24 -17.93 22.93 13.66
N GLY A 25 -17.24 23.71 12.83
CA GLY A 25 -15.99 24.39 13.19
C GLY A 25 -14.73 23.51 13.10
N VAL A 26 -14.85 22.20 12.91
CA VAL A 26 -13.72 21.29 12.66
C VAL A 26 -13.46 21.17 11.16
N GLN A 27 -12.20 21.26 10.75
CA GLN A 27 -11.80 21.05 9.36
C GLN A 27 -11.63 19.56 9.07
N TYR A 28 -12.16 19.14 7.91
CA TYR A 28 -12.10 17.76 7.44
C TYR A 28 -11.55 17.70 6.03
N GLN A 29 -10.74 16.67 5.77
CA GLN A 29 -10.32 16.23 4.46
C GLN A 29 -11.20 15.05 4.03
N GLN A 30 -11.75 15.13 2.81
CA GLN A 30 -12.45 13.99 2.23
C GLN A 30 -11.44 12.93 1.77
N VAL A 31 -11.67 11.69 2.20
CA VAL A 31 -10.80 10.52 1.92
C VAL A 31 -11.41 9.66 0.82
N SER A 32 -12.73 9.58 0.80
CA SER A 32 -13.51 8.80 -0.17
C SER A 32 -14.89 9.42 -0.37
N GLU A 33 -15.74 8.78 -1.16
CA GLU A 33 -17.10 9.26 -1.42
C GLU A 33 -17.88 9.54 -0.12
N LYS A 34 -17.74 8.67 0.90
CA LYS A 34 -18.56 8.72 2.12
C LYS A 34 -17.76 8.92 3.39
N ARG A 35 -16.42 9.03 3.32
CA ARG A 35 -15.55 9.11 4.50
C ARG A 35 -14.68 10.35 4.49
N TYR A 36 -14.56 10.92 5.68
CA TYR A 36 -13.79 12.11 5.99
C TYR A 36 -12.85 11.84 7.15
N LEU A 37 -11.76 12.59 7.15
CA LEU A 37 -10.73 12.57 8.18
C LEU A 37 -10.54 14.00 8.70
N THR A 38 -10.32 14.18 10.00
CA THR A 38 -10.01 15.49 10.55
C THR A 38 -8.65 15.99 10.02
N ALA A 39 -8.54 17.29 9.77
CA ALA A 39 -7.36 17.87 9.14
C ALA A 39 -6.06 17.67 9.96
N ASP A 40 -6.15 17.64 11.29
CA ASP A 40 -5.04 17.37 12.23
C ASP A 40 -4.48 15.95 12.10
N ARG A 41 -5.22 15.04 11.47
CA ARG A 41 -4.79 13.66 11.20
C ARG A 41 -4.34 13.44 9.75
N CYS A 42 -4.37 14.49 8.94
CA CYS A 42 -3.75 14.44 7.62
C CYS A 42 -2.22 14.46 7.73
N ARG A 43 -1.56 14.04 6.66
CA ARG A 43 -0.11 14.10 6.52
C ARG A 43 0.36 15.53 6.37
N ASP A 44 1.59 15.80 6.81
CA ASP A 44 2.23 17.10 6.63
C ASP A 44 2.34 17.48 5.15
N ASP A 45 2.10 18.76 4.84
CA ASP A 45 2.10 19.27 3.46
C ASP A 45 3.42 18.98 2.73
N TRP A 46 4.57 19.08 3.41
CA TRP A 46 5.88 18.81 2.80
C TRP A 46 6.03 17.34 2.37
N GLN A 47 5.47 16.40 3.14
CA GLN A 47 5.49 14.97 2.80
C GLN A 47 4.56 14.68 1.63
N VAL A 48 3.40 15.33 1.61
CA VAL A 48 2.43 15.23 0.52
C VAL A 48 3.05 15.74 -0.79
N GLU A 49 3.71 16.90 -0.74
CA GLU A 49 4.37 17.49 -1.89
C GLU A 49 5.53 16.61 -2.39
N LEU A 50 6.40 16.14 -1.48
CA LEU A 50 7.50 15.26 -1.83
C LEU A 50 7.01 13.98 -2.52
N CYS A 51 6.00 13.31 -1.96
CA CYS A 51 5.41 12.12 -2.58
C CYS A 51 4.78 12.43 -3.94
N SER A 52 4.06 13.55 -4.06
CA SER A 52 3.43 13.95 -5.33
C SER A 52 4.46 14.15 -6.44
N ARG A 53 5.63 14.76 -6.16
CA ARG A 53 6.70 14.95 -7.16
C ARG A 53 7.20 13.63 -7.77
N HIS A 54 7.17 12.54 -7.01
CA HIS A 54 7.58 11.20 -7.46
C HIS A 54 6.43 10.32 -7.93
N HIS A 55 5.18 10.74 -7.69
CA HIS A 55 4.02 10.03 -8.20
C HIS A 55 3.93 10.17 -9.73
N PRO A 56 3.69 9.09 -10.50
CA PRO A 56 3.67 9.13 -11.97
C PRO A 56 2.69 10.15 -12.56
N ARG A 57 1.63 10.46 -11.80
CA ARG A 57 0.57 11.41 -12.18
C ARG A 57 0.53 12.67 -11.31
N ARG A 58 1.53 12.88 -10.44
CA ARG A 58 1.58 14.00 -9.48
C ARG A 58 0.35 14.14 -8.58
N VAL A 59 -0.19 13.02 -8.12
CA VAL A 59 -1.34 13.00 -7.22
C VAL A 59 -0.84 13.28 -5.80
N ALA A 60 -1.50 14.23 -5.13
CA ALA A 60 -1.22 14.58 -3.75
C ALA A 60 -2.18 13.82 -2.83
N TYR A 61 -1.63 13.00 -1.93
CA TYR A 61 -2.42 12.22 -0.97
C TYR A 61 -2.29 12.81 0.44
N ARG A 62 -3.26 13.62 0.85
CA ARG A 62 -3.30 14.21 2.21
C ARG A 62 -3.60 13.18 3.30
N ALA A 63 -4.51 12.24 3.03
CA ALA A 63 -4.88 11.21 3.99
C ALA A 63 -3.85 10.06 4.02
N PRO A 64 -3.52 9.50 5.20
CA PRO A 64 -2.65 8.33 5.30
C PRO A 64 -3.14 7.14 4.46
N ALA A 65 -2.21 6.36 3.90
CA ALA A 65 -2.52 5.25 3.00
C ALA A 65 -3.43 4.19 3.65
N ALA A 66 -3.22 3.87 4.93
CA ALA A 66 -4.07 2.96 5.68
C ALA A 66 -5.50 3.49 5.80
N ALA A 67 -5.67 4.79 6.08
CA ALA A 67 -6.98 5.45 6.14
C ALA A 67 -7.73 5.33 4.81
N ARG A 68 -7.03 5.62 3.70
CA ARG A 68 -7.59 5.50 2.35
C ARG A 68 -7.97 4.07 2.01
N ALA A 69 -7.13 3.10 2.38
CA ALA A 69 -7.39 1.68 2.15
C ALA A 69 -8.63 1.20 2.92
N ILE A 70 -8.74 1.52 4.21
CA ILE A 70 -9.91 1.19 5.05
C ILE A 70 -11.18 1.84 4.48
N ALA A 71 -11.13 3.15 4.21
CA ALA A 71 -12.28 3.90 3.70
C ALA A 71 -12.85 3.24 2.44
N HIS A 72 -11.99 2.96 1.47
CA HIS A 72 -12.43 2.37 0.21
C HIS A 72 -12.82 0.89 0.32
N ALA A 73 -12.16 0.11 1.19
CA ALA A 73 -12.48 -1.30 1.38
C ALA A 73 -13.85 -1.50 2.05
N VAL A 74 -14.15 -0.68 3.07
CA VAL A 74 -15.45 -0.72 3.78
C VAL A 74 -16.59 -0.26 2.87
N GLU A 75 -16.36 0.73 2.01
CA GLU A 75 -17.35 1.20 1.04
C GLU A 75 -17.65 0.21 -0.10
N ARG A 76 -16.75 -0.77 -0.32
CA ARG A 76 -16.86 -1.73 -1.43
C ARG A 76 -16.78 -3.16 -0.89
N PRO A 77 -17.86 -3.66 -0.25
CA PRO A 77 -17.91 -5.02 0.26
C PRO A 77 -17.53 -6.05 -0.82
N GLY A 78 -16.70 -7.02 -0.45
CA GLY A 78 -16.22 -8.05 -1.37
C GLY A 78 -14.97 -7.68 -2.17
N CYS A 79 -14.48 -6.43 -2.10
CA CYS A 79 -13.16 -6.11 -2.64
C CYS A 79 -12.02 -6.72 -1.80
N VAL A 80 -10.80 -6.66 -2.35
CA VAL A 80 -9.56 -7.02 -1.65
C VAL A 80 -8.56 -5.88 -1.83
N ALA A 81 -8.09 -5.28 -0.74
CA ALA A 81 -6.99 -4.32 -0.79
C ALA A 81 -5.69 -5.00 -1.23
N GLY A 82 -4.96 -4.40 -2.17
CA GLY A 82 -3.76 -4.99 -2.76
C GLY A 82 -2.54 -4.08 -2.69
N GLY A 83 -1.37 -4.63 -3.03
CA GLY A 83 -0.13 -3.86 -3.20
C GLY A 83 0.20 -2.96 -2.01
N PHE A 84 0.57 -1.70 -2.29
CA PHE A 84 0.91 -0.71 -1.26
C PHE A 84 -0.25 -0.43 -0.28
N SER A 85 -1.51 -0.59 -0.69
CA SER A 85 -2.66 -0.42 0.22
C SER A 85 -2.70 -1.50 1.29
N ALA A 86 -2.46 -2.76 0.91
CA ALA A 86 -2.34 -3.85 1.88
C ALA A 86 -1.10 -3.69 2.77
N LEU A 87 0.05 -3.29 2.20
CA LEU A 87 1.25 -3.01 3.01
C LEU A 87 1.01 -1.92 4.06
N ALA A 88 0.28 -0.86 3.73
CA ALA A 88 -0.09 0.18 4.68
C ALA A 88 -0.98 -0.35 5.82
N LEU A 89 -1.95 -1.23 5.49
CA LEU A 89 -2.81 -1.88 6.49
C LEU A 89 -2.04 -2.78 7.47
N TYR A 90 -0.92 -3.37 7.02
CA TYR A 90 -0.03 -4.15 7.89
C TYR A 90 0.96 -3.28 8.69
N GLY A 91 0.84 -1.96 8.63
CA GLY A 91 1.68 -1.03 9.39
C GLY A 91 3.05 -0.78 8.77
N MET A 92 3.20 -0.92 7.45
CA MET A 92 4.43 -0.51 6.75
C MET A 92 4.66 1.01 6.97
N PRO A 93 5.78 1.42 7.60
CA PRO A 93 5.94 2.80 8.07
C PRO A 93 6.35 3.80 6.97
N PHE A 94 6.92 3.32 5.87
CA PHE A 94 7.49 4.15 4.81
C PHE A 94 7.04 3.64 3.43
N LEU A 95 7.31 4.43 2.39
CA LEU A 95 7.12 4.08 0.97
C LEU A 95 5.67 3.92 0.50
N VAL A 96 4.71 3.69 1.39
CA VAL A 96 3.29 3.43 1.04
C VAL A 96 2.48 4.70 0.78
N GLU A 97 2.85 5.80 1.42
CA GLU A 97 1.96 6.95 1.58
C GLU A 97 1.60 7.69 0.27
N GLY A 98 2.53 7.71 -0.68
CA GLY A 98 2.33 8.32 -1.99
C GLY A 98 1.61 7.44 -3.00
N ALA A 99 1.31 6.18 -2.69
CA ALA A 99 0.75 5.24 -3.65
C ALA A 99 -0.77 5.41 -3.80
N ASP A 100 -1.26 5.20 -5.02
CA ASP A 100 -2.69 4.99 -5.28
C ASP A 100 -3.27 3.92 -4.36
N THR A 101 -4.50 4.12 -3.88
CA THR A 101 -5.21 3.02 -3.20
C THR A 101 -5.57 1.95 -4.23
N LEU A 102 -5.12 0.71 -4.07
CA LEU A 102 -5.40 -0.40 -4.98
C LEU A 102 -6.41 -1.36 -4.36
N LEU A 103 -7.52 -1.58 -5.08
CA LEU A 103 -8.51 -2.61 -4.78
C LEU A 103 -8.65 -3.59 -5.94
N PHE A 104 -8.73 -4.88 -5.63
CA PHE A 104 -9.25 -5.90 -6.53
C PHE A 104 -10.76 -6.06 -6.29
N TYR A 105 -11.56 -5.83 -7.33
CA TYR A 105 -13.02 -5.88 -7.24
C TYR A 105 -13.63 -6.43 -8.53
N ALA A 106 -14.79 -7.08 -8.42
CA ALA A 106 -15.50 -7.58 -9.59
C ALA A 106 -16.02 -6.41 -10.42
N THR A 107 -15.24 -6.00 -11.43
CA THR A 107 -15.55 -4.90 -12.35
C THR A 107 -15.36 -5.36 -13.79
N SER A 108 -16.09 -4.73 -14.72
CA SER A 108 -15.96 -4.95 -16.16
C SER A 108 -14.70 -4.32 -16.75
N LYS A 109 -14.17 -3.26 -16.12
CA LYS A 109 -12.99 -2.53 -16.58
C LYS A 109 -12.12 -2.09 -15.39
N ASN A 110 -10.81 -2.10 -15.61
CA ASN A 110 -9.88 -1.47 -14.68
C ASN A 110 -10.08 0.04 -14.69
N GLN A 111 -9.94 0.67 -13.54
CA GLN A 111 -10.08 2.11 -13.35
C GLN A 111 -8.87 2.64 -12.60
N LEU A 112 -8.32 3.76 -13.06
CA LEU A 112 -7.30 4.50 -12.31
C LEU A 112 -7.94 5.37 -11.24
N GLY A 113 -7.34 5.36 -10.06
CA GLY A 113 -7.76 6.15 -8.90
C GLY A 113 -7.15 7.55 -8.87
N GLY A 114 -7.37 8.21 -7.74
CA GLY A 114 -6.83 9.54 -7.42
C GLY A 114 -6.92 9.76 -5.91
N GLU A 115 -6.92 11.01 -5.47
CA GLU A 115 -6.90 11.36 -4.04
C GLU A 115 -8.08 10.75 -3.26
N GLN A 116 -9.28 10.74 -3.87
CA GLN A 116 -10.53 10.33 -3.24
C GLN A 116 -11.17 9.08 -3.87
N ALA A 117 -10.46 8.43 -4.79
CA ALA A 117 -10.97 7.26 -5.52
C ALA A 117 -9.88 6.18 -5.61
N PRO A 118 -10.21 4.91 -5.40
CA PRO A 118 -9.23 3.85 -5.53
C PRO A 118 -8.96 3.53 -7.00
N THR A 119 -7.75 3.10 -7.30
CA THR A 119 -7.45 2.30 -8.48
C THR A 119 -8.13 0.94 -8.30
N VAL A 120 -9.02 0.59 -9.21
CA VAL A 120 -9.77 -0.68 -9.18
C VAL A 120 -9.26 -1.57 -10.30
N ARG A 121 -8.86 -2.80 -9.93
CA ARG A 121 -8.45 -3.83 -10.88
C ARG A 121 -9.36 -5.04 -10.79
N ARG A 122 -9.57 -5.68 -11.93
CA ARG A 122 -10.19 -7.01 -11.94
C ARG A 122 -9.26 -8.01 -11.23
N PRO A 123 -9.78 -8.87 -10.34
CA PRO A 123 -9.03 -9.98 -9.79
C PRO A 123 -8.45 -10.85 -10.91
N SER A 124 -7.19 -11.25 -10.76
CA SER A 124 -6.61 -12.28 -11.63
C SER A 124 -7.34 -13.61 -11.44
N ARG A 125 -7.29 -14.49 -12.46
CA ARG A 125 -7.69 -15.90 -12.30
C ARG A 125 -6.72 -16.69 -11.43
N ALA A 126 -5.49 -16.20 -11.28
CA ALA A 126 -4.51 -16.82 -10.39
C ALA A 126 -4.97 -16.68 -8.94
N ASN A 127 -4.85 -17.76 -8.17
CA ASN A 127 -5.12 -17.72 -6.74
C ASN A 127 -4.19 -16.70 -6.06
N MET A 128 -4.82 -15.82 -5.30
CA MET A 128 -4.19 -14.80 -4.49
C MET A 128 -4.49 -15.14 -3.03
N ALA A 129 -3.46 -15.30 -2.21
CA ALA A 129 -3.65 -15.46 -0.77
C ALA A 129 -4.21 -14.15 -0.21
N THR A 130 -5.31 -14.22 0.52
CA THR A 130 -5.98 -13.08 1.15
C THR A 130 -6.19 -13.33 2.62
N TRP A 131 -6.06 -12.29 3.42
CA TRP A 131 -6.43 -12.28 4.83
C TRP A 131 -7.69 -11.45 5.04
N THR A 132 -8.42 -11.79 6.08
CA THR A 132 -9.48 -10.98 6.66
C THR A 132 -8.86 -10.08 7.72
N LEU A 133 -9.13 -8.78 7.64
CA LEU A 133 -8.69 -7.80 8.60
C LEU A 133 -9.91 -7.16 9.26
N VAL A 134 -9.74 -6.73 10.50
CA VAL A 134 -10.81 -6.06 11.26
C VAL A 134 -10.38 -4.64 11.58
N HIS A 135 -11.27 -3.66 11.41
CA HIS A 135 -11.06 -2.33 11.92
C HIS A 135 -12.34 -1.86 12.60
N ARG A 136 -12.30 -1.64 13.92
CA ARG A 136 -13.44 -1.17 14.72
C ARG A 136 -14.69 -2.04 14.52
N GLY A 137 -14.49 -3.36 14.55
CA GLY A 137 -15.55 -4.35 14.35
C GLY A 137 -16.00 -4.57 12.90
N VAL A 138 -15.48 -3.81 11.93
CA VAL A 138 -15.80 -4.03 10.51
C VAL A 138 -14.73 -4.90 9.87
N SER A 139 -15.16 -6.03 9.29
CA SER A 139 -14.27 -6.94 8.56
C SER A 139 -14.14 -6.55 7.09
N PHE A 140 -12.93 -6.62 6.55
CA PHE A 140 -12.62 -6.42 5.14
C PHE A 140 -11.46 -7.33 4.72
N ARG A 141 -11.14 -7.41 3.42
CA ARG A 141 -10.09 -8.30 2.91
C ARG A 141 -8.90 -7.54 2.36
N ALA A 142 -7.71 -8.10 2.56
CA ALA A 142 -6.46 -7.63 1.96
C ALA A 142 -5.64 -8.81 1.42
N ALA A 143 -4.76 -8.56 0.45
CA ALA A 143 -3.76 -9.54 0.03
C ALA A 143 -2.84 -9.86 1.20
N ALA A 144 -2.50 -11.14 1.43
CA ALA A 144 -1.58 -11.55 2.50
C ALA A 144 -0.22 -10.83 2.36
N PRO A 145 0.56 -10.64 3.44
CA PRO A 145 1.74 -9.75 3.44
C PRO A 145 2.74 -9.98 2.29
N ALA A 146 3.14 -11.22 2.03
CA ALA A 146 4.07 -11.55 0.93
C ALA A 146 3.44 -11.32 -0.46
N GLU A 147 2.14 -11.56 -0.60
CA GLU A 147 1.39 -11.34 -1.83
C GLU A 147 1.24 -9.83 -2.11
N ALA A 148 0.93 -9.04 -1.08
CA ALA A 148 0.90 -7.58 -1.13
C ALA A 148 2.26 -7.00 -1.54
N LEU A 149 3.36 -7.52 -1.00
CA LEU A 149 4.72 -7.14 -1.40
C LEU A 149 4.98 -7.43 -2.89
N VAL A 150 4.65 -8.62 -3.37
CA VAL A 150 4.85 -8.98 -4.79
C VAL A 150 4.03 -8.08 -5.72
N GLN A 151 2.80 -7.75 -5.33
CA GLN A 151 1.98 -6.79 -6.06
C GLN A 151 2.60 -5.39 -6.06
N ALA A 152 3.09 -4.93 -4.91
CA ALA A 152 3.76 -3.63 -4.81
C ALA A 152 5.05 -3.58 -5.66
N LEU A 153 5.81 -4.68 -5.74
CA LEU A 153 6.95 -4.81 -6.66
C LEU A 153 6.53 -4.70 -8.14
N GLN A 154 5.38 -5.28 -8.51
CA GLN A 154 4.83 -5.09 -9.85
C GLN A 154 4.44 -3.63 -10.10
N GLN A 155 3.84 -2.94 -9.11
CA GLN A 155 3.49 -1.52 -9.22
C GLN A 155 4.75 -0.66 -9.44
N VAL A 156 5.83 -0.90 -8.69
CA VAL A 156 7.12 -0.20 -8.90
C VAL A 156 7.70 -0.50 -10.28
N ASN A 157 7.73 -1.78 -10.68
CA ASN A 157 8.29 -2.19 -11.96
C ASN A 157 7.52 -1.64 -13.17
N ASN A 158 6.19 -1.47 -13.02
CA ASN A 158 5.32 -0.90 -14.04
C ASN A 158 5.31 0.64 -14.03
N GLY A 159 6.03 1.29 -13.11
CA GLY A 159 6.05 2.74 -12.98
C GLY A 159 4.73 3.32 -12.47
N GLU A 160 3.98 2.56 -11.66
CA GLU A 160 2.71 2.97 -11.06
C GLU A 160 2.90 3.65 -9.69
N HIS A 161 4.04 3.42 -9.04
CA HIS A 161 4.43 4.09 -7.80
C HIS A 161 5.94 4.19 -7.71
N GLY A 162 6.45 5.24 -7.07
CA GLY A 162 7.88 5.46 -6.89
C GLY A 162 8.19 6.57 -5.90
N TRP A 163 9.46 6.67 -5.55
CA TRP A 163 10.01 7.69 -4.65
C TRP A 163 11.44 8.06 -5.08
N GLY A 164 11.98 9.12 -4.49
CA GLY A 164 13.36 9.52 -4.72
C GLY A 164 14.33 8.47 -4.19
N VAL A 165 15.31 8.09 -4.99
CA VAL A 165 16.40 7.19 -4.59
C VAL A 165 17.73 7.79 -4.98
N VAL A 166 18.76 7.50 -4.18
CA VAL A 166 20.14 7.84 -4.54
C VAL A 166 20.57 7.07 -5.78
N ASN A 167 21.38 7.71 -6.62
CA ASN A 167 21.96 7.05 -7.78
C ASN A 167 23.05 6.07 -7.31
N ILE A 168 22.87 4.77 -7.61
CA ILE A 168 23.84 3.73 -7.28
C ILE A 168 24.38 3.16 -8.59
N VAL A 169 25.70 3.24 -8.79
CA VAL A 169 26.37 2.74 -10.00
C VAL A 169 26.01 1.27 -10.23
N GLY A 170 25.55 0.93 -11.43
CA GLY A 170 25.15 -0.43 -11.80
C GLY A 170 23.71 -0.83 -11.40
N TRP A 171 22.94 0.09 -10.81
CA TRP A 171 21.55 -0.15 -10.43
C TRP A 171 20.61 0.86 -11.08
N ALA A 172 19.53 0.35 -11.69
CA ALA A 172 18.45 1.21 -12.13
C ALA A 172 17.66 1.73 -10.91
N PRO A 173 17.13 2.97 -10.92
CA PRO A 173 16.34 3.50 -9.80
C PRO A 173 15.20 2.57 -9.34
N ARG A 174 14.49 1.94 -10.28
CA ARG A 174 13.43 0.95 -9.98
C ARG A 174 13.94 -0.28 -9.22
N ASP A 175 15.17 -0.71 -9.48
CA ASP A 175 15.76 -1.86 -8.79
C ASP A 175 16.14 -1.47 -7.36
N VAL A 176 16.63 -0.24 -7.15
CA VAL A 176 16.91 0.32 -5.81
C VAL A 176 15.63 0.44 -5.00
N MET A 177 14.57 1.02 -5.59
CA MET A 177 13.25 1.10 -4.95
C MET A 177 12.71 -0.29 -4.57
N SER A 178 12.81 -1.25 -5.49
CA SER A 178 12.35 -2.62 -5.25
C SER A 178 13.14 -3.31 -4.13
N LEU A 179 14.45 -3.05 -4.06
CA LEU A 179 15.31 -3.56 -2.99
C LEU A 179 14.91 -2.97 -1.62
N GLN A 180 14.78 -1.64 -1.53
CA GLN A 180 14.31 -0.95 -0.32
C GLN A 180 12.96 -1.47 0.16
N LEU A 181 12.03 -1.73 -0.78
CA LEU A 181 10.72 -2.27 -0.47
C LEU A 181 10.79 -3.68 0.12
N ILE A 182 11.63 -4.56 -0.42
CA ILE A 182 11.87 -5.90 0.12
C ILE A 182 12.48 -5.80 1.52
N ASP A 183 13.50 -4.97 1.71
CA ASP A 183 14.15 -4.80 3.01
C ASP A 183 13.16 -4.32 4.09
N CYS A 184 12.34 -3.32 3.75
CA CYS A 184 11.29 -2.81 4.63
C CYS A 184 10.24 -3.88 4.97
N ALA A 185 9.77 -4.65 3.99
CA ALA A 185 8.80 -5.71 4.25
C ALA A 185 9.38 -6.83 5.12
N ARG A 186 10.65 -7.19 4.91
CA ARG A 186 11.35 -8.17 5.75
C ARG A 186 11.52 -7.65 7.19
N ARG A 187 11.90 -6.38 7.36
CA ARG A 187 12.18 -5.77 8.67
C ARG A 187 10.92 -5.50 9.48
N PHE A 188 9.92 -4.88 8.87
CA PHE A 188 8.74 -4.37 9.58
C PHE A 188 7.60 -5.38 9.61
N LEU A 189 7.42 -6.16 8.53
CA LEU A 189 6.31 -7.09 8.38
C LEU A 189 6.72 -8.56 8.58
N GLY A 190 8.01 -8.85 8.78
CA GLY A 190 8.51 -10.21 9.00
C GLY A 190 8.41 -11.13 7.77
N VAL A 191 8.15 -10.58 6.58
CA VAL A 191 8.03 -11.37 5.35
C VAL A 191 9.36 -12.07 5.05
N THR A 192 9.32 -13.39 4.84
CA THR A 192 10.52 -14.19 4.62
C THR A 192 10.91 -14.28 3.15
N THR A 193 12.19 -14.59 2.88
CA THR A 193 12.69 -14.78 1.51
C THR A 193 11.97 -15.91 0.77
N ARG A 194 11.59 -16.97 1.51
CA ARG A 194 10.84 -18.11 0.99
C ARG A 194 9.44 -17.70 0.53
N GLU A 195 8.69 -17.00 1.37
CA GLU A 195 7.35 -16.52 1.01
C GLU A 195 7.38 -15.59 -0.20
N ILE A 196 8.39 -14.70 -0.27
CA ILE A 196 8.59 -13.83 -1.45
C ILE A 196 8.78 -14.67 -2.71
N GLN A 197 9.65 -15.67 -2.68
CA GLN A 197 9.92 -16.53 -3.85
C GLN A 197 8.70 -17.34 -4.28
N GLU A 198 7.93 -17.85 -3.31
CA GLU A 198 6.69 -18.60 -3.56
C GLU A 198 5.63 -17.69 -4.20
N CYS A 199 5.36 -16.52 -3.63
CA CYS A 199 4.39 -15.54 -4.15
C CYS A 199 4.82 -14.94 -5.50
N ALA A 200 6.12 -14.73 -5.71
CA ALA A 200 6.68 -14.14 -6.93
C ALA A 200 6.57 -15.06 -8.16
N ARG A 201 6.45 -16.37 -7.95
CA ARG A 201 6.51 -17.38 -9.01
C ARG A 201 5.41 -17.16 -10.05
N GLY A 202 5.83 -16.96 -11.30
CA GLY A 202 4.90 -16.72 -12.42
C GLY A 202 4.25 -15.33 -12.44
N LYS A 203 4.57 -14.45 -11.49
CA LYS A 203 4.01 -13.08 -11.39
C LYS A 203 5.05 -12.00 -11.71
N VAL A 204 6.32 -12.26 -11.40
CA VAL A 204 7.46 -11.35 -11.63
C VAL A 204 8.65 -12.12 -12.18
N ASN A 205 9.56 -11.42 -12.86
CA ASN A 205 10.73 -12.05 -13.48
C ASN A 205 11.63 -12.70 -12.41
N ALA A 206 11.82 -14.02 -12.51
CA ALA A 206 12.54 -14.80 -11.51
C ALA A 206 14.01 -14.39 -11.36
N ARG A 207 14.70 -14.00 -12.45
CA ARG A 207 16.09 -13.55 -12.40
C ARG A 207 16.20 -12.20 -11.69
N TRP A 208 15.24 -11.31 -11.97
CA TRP A 208 15.15 -10.01 -11.32
C TRP A 208 14.91 -10.13 -9.82
N VAL A 209 13.91 -10.91 -9.39
CA VAL A 209 13.66 -11.17 -7.96
C VAL A 209 14.87 -11.84 -7.30
N LYS A 210 15.49 -12.83 -7.95
CA LYS A 210 16.70 -13.48 -7.40
C LYS A 210 17.83 -12.47 -7.18
N ARG A 211 18.08 -11.57 -8.14
CA ARG A 211 19.09 -10.51 -8.00
C ARG A 211 18.78 -9.59 -6.82
N LEU A 212 17.54 -9.12 -6.68
CA LEU A 212 17.12 -8.28 -5.55
C LEU A 212 17.31 -9.01 -4.22
N MET A 213 16.84 -10.25 -4.12
CA MET A 213 16.93 -11.05 -2.90
C MET A 213 18.37 -11.33 -2.48
N SER A 214 19.29 -11.55 -3.43
CA SER A 214 20.72 -11.74 -3.17
C SER A 214 21.40 -10.48 -2.60
N ASN A 215 20.80 -9.30 -2.77
CA ASN A 215 21.34 -8.03 -2.26
C ASN A 215 20.50 -7.45 -1.11
N SER A 216 19.45 -8.16 -0.67
CA SER A 216 18.52 -7.70 0.37
C SER A 216 18.93 -8.20 1.75
N SER A 217 18.76 -7.33 2.75
CA SER A 217 18.97 -7.66 4.16
C SER A 217 17.78 -7.20 5.01
N GLY A 218 17.24 -8.09 5.83
CA GLY A 218 16.17 -7.76 6.79
C GLY A 218 16.64 -6.86 7.95
N LEU A 219 17.94 -6.62 8.06
CA LEU A 219 18.56 -5.71 9.03
C LEU A 219 19.00 -4.39 8.39
N ALA A 220 18.85 -4.23 7.07
CA ALA A 220 19.25 -2.99 6.41
C ALA A 220 18.38 -1.83 6.87
N ASP A 221 19.03 -0.72 7.19
CA ASP A 221 18.44 0.62 7.11
C ASP A 221 18.84 1.17 5.74
N SER A 222 18.19 0.67 4.70
CA SER A 222 18.48 1.10 3.32
C SER A 222 18.31 2.63 3.25
N PRO A 223 19.27 3.38 2.67
CA PRO A 223 19.31 4.85 2.77
C PRO A 223 17.96 5.45 2.39
N LYS A 224 17.44 6.32 3.27
CA LYS A 224 16.23 7.09 3.03
C LYS A 224 16.47 8.20 2.03
#